data_AF-A0A227IZM3-F1
#
_entry.id   AF-A0A227IZM3-F1
#
_cell.length_a   1.000
_cell.length_b   1.000
_cell.length_c   1.000
_cell.angle_alpha   90.00
_cell.angle_beta   90.00
_cell.angle_gamma   90.00
#
_symmetry.space_group_name_H-M   'P 1'
#
loop_
_entity.id
_entity.type
_entity.pdbx_description
1 polymer ?
#
loop_
_entity_poly.entity_id
_entity_poly.type
_entity_poly.pdbx_seq_one_letter_code
_entity_poly.pdbx_strand_id
1 'polypeptide(L)'
;TEEGVETKMAEQSLAAIDEADVVLFLVDGRAGLTPADEAIAAHLRKIEKPAMLVVNKIDGIDADAACADFWQLGVDDMYQIAAAHGRGV
;
A
#
# COMPACT_ATOMS: atom_id res chain seq x y z
N THR A 1 -12.50 23.65 -0.77
CA THR A 1 -11.52 23.43 0.31
C THR A 1 -10.77 22.17 0.01
N GLU A 2 -9.48 22.07 0.34
CA GLU A 2 -8.68 20.85 0.14
C GLU A 2 -9.38 19.61 0.74
N GLU A 3 -10.05 19.75 1.88
CA GLU A 3 -10.88 18.71 2.50
C GLU A 3 -11.94 18.08 1.57
N GLY A 4 -12.53 18.88 0.66
CA GLY A 4 -13.53 18.38 -0.28
C GLY A 4 -12.95 17.57 -1.44
N VAL A 5 -11.66 17.75 -1.75
CA VAL A 5 -10.95 16.99 -2.78
C VAL A 5 -10.49 15.66 -2.20
N GLU A 6 -9.88 15.67 -1.01
CA GLU A 6 -9.44 14.46 -0.31
C GLU A 6 -10.59 13.48 -0.07
N THR A 7 -11.75 14.00 0.36
CA THR A 7 -12.95 13.18 0.60
C THR A 7 -13.41 12.47 -0.69
N LYS A 8 -13.48 13.19 -1.81
CA LYS A 8 -13.89 12.60 -3.09
C LYS A 8 -12.88 11.60 -3.64
N MET A 9 -11.59 11.86 -3.46
CA MET A 9 -10.54 10.92 -3.87
C MET A 9 -10.60 9.63 -3.04
N ALA A 10 -10.88 9.74 -1.74
CA ALA A 10 -11.08 8.59 -0.87
C ALA A 10 -12.32 7.77 -1.30
N GLU A 11 -13.47 8.42 -1.52
CA GLU A 11 -14.69 7.76 -2.00
C GLU A 11 -14.47 7.00 -3.32
N GLN A 12 -13.77 7.62 -4.28
CA GLN A 12 -13.44 6.98 -5.55
C GLN A 12 -12.50 5.79 -5.36
N SER A 13 -11.52 5.90 -4.46
CA SER A 13 -10.58 4.81 -4.18
C SER A 13 -11.28 3.63 -3.52
N LEU A 14 -12.18 3.89 -2.58
CA LEU A 14 -13.01 2.87 -1.92
C LEU A 14 -13.95 2.17 -2.92
N ALA A 15 -14.61 2.92 -3.79
CA ALA A 15 -15.44 2.35 -4.84
C ALA A 15 -14.63 1.46 -5.81
N ALA A 16 -13.43 1.91 -6.21
CA ALA A 16 -12.55 1.12 -7.06
C ALA A 16 -12.07 -0.17 -6.37
N ILE A 17 -11.77 -0.08 -5.07
CA ILE A 17 -11.45 -1.25 -4.26
C ILE A 17 -12.63 -2.23 -4.23
N ASP A 18 -13.86 -1.75 -4.06
CA ASP A 18 -15.08 -2.57 -4.05
C ASP A 18 -15.40 -3.24 -5.40
N GLU A 19 -14.97 -2.66 -6.51
CA GLU A 19 -15.13 -3.26 -7.85
C GLU A 19 -13.96 -4.18 -8.26
N ALA A 20 -12.77 -4.01 -7.69
CA ALA A 20 -11.59 -4.76 -8.09
C ALA A 20 -11.64 -6.25 -7.75
N ASP A 21 -11.13 -7.08 -8.66
CA ASP A 21 -10.87 -8.50 -8.40
C ASP A 21 -9.66 -8.70 -7.46
N VAL A 22 -8.63 -7.84 -7.63
CA VAL A 22 -7.39 -7.85 -6.86
C VAL A 22 -6.92 -6.42 -6.63
N VAL A 23 -6.40 -6.14 -5.44
CA VAL A 23 -5.87 -4.82 -5.06
C VAL A 23 -4.34 -4.88 -4.93
N LEU A 24 -3.64 -3.95 -5.58
CA LEU A 24 -2.23 -3.67 -5.30
C LEU A 24 -2.14 -2.56 -4.26
N PHE A 25 -1.79 -2.91 -3.02
CA PHE A 25 -1.66 -1.95 -1.95
C PHE A 25 -0.22 -1.41 -1.91
N LEU A 26 -0.03 -0.21 -2.45
CA LEU A 26 1.29 0.40 -2.62
C LEU A 26 1.66 1.28 -1.42
N VAL A 27 2.82 1.04 -0.82
CA VAL A 27 3.37 1.81 0.31
C VAL A 27 4.78 2.35 -0.01
N ASP A 28 5.26 3.31 0.77
CA ASP A 28 6.60 3.90 0.61
C ASP A 28 7.59 3.34 1.64
N GLY A 29 8.52 2.49 1.20
CA GLY A 29 9.52 1.88 2.06
C GLY A 29 10.51 2.86 2.71
N ARG A 30 10.64 4.09 2.19
CA ARG A 30 11.47 5.14 2.82
C ARG A 30 10.73 5.91 3.88
N ALA A 31 9.42 6.08 3.71
CA ALA A 31 8.57 6.71 4.72
C ALA A 31 8.36 5.77 5.91
N GLY A 32 8.49 4.46 5.70
CA GLY A 32 8.14 3.44 6.67
C GLY A 32 6.62 3.31 6.81
N LEU A 33 6.18 2.53 7.79
CA LEU A 33 4.75 2.31 7.99
C LEU A 33 4.09 3.54 8.62
N THR A 34 3.03 4.04 7.99
CA THR A 34 2.28 5.21 8.47
C THR A 34 0.91 4.85 9.04
N PRO A 35 0.30 5.71 9.89
CA PRO A 35 -1.07 5.50 10.36
C PRO A 35 -2.11 5.43 9.23
N ALA A 36 -1.84 6.09 8.10
CA ALA A 36 -2.71 6.02 6.93
C ALA A 36 -2.65 4.63 6.28
N ASP A 37 -1.46 4.03 6.18
CA ASP A 37 -1.28 2.67 5.66
C ASP A 37 -1.99 1.65 6.55
N GLU A 38 -1.89 1.80 7.88
CA GLU A 38 -2.59 0.94 8.84
C GLU A 38 -4.13 1.02 8.67
N ALA A 39 -4.66 2.23 8.46
CA ALA A 39 -6.08 2.44 8.25
C ALA A 39 -6.57 1.78 6.95
N ILE A 40 -5.80 1.90 5.86
CA ILE A 40 -6.11 1.26 4.58
C ILE A 40 -6.01 -0.26 4.71
N ALA A 41 -4.95 -0.79 5.32
CA ALA A 41 -4.79 -2.23 5.56
C ALA A 41 -5.90 -2.82 6.43
N ALA A 42 -6.37 -2.08 7.44
CA ALA A 42 -7.52 -2.48 8.25
C ALA A 42 -8.82 -2.48 7.44
N HIS A 43 -8.98 -1.55 6.49
CA HIS A 43 -10.12 -1.53 5.60
C HIS A 43 -10.10 -2.70 4.60
N LEU A 44 -8.96 -2.95 3.94
CA LEU A 44 -8.78 -4.06 2.98
C LEU A 44 -9.04 -5.43 3.63
N ARG A 45 -8.65 -5.61 4.90
CA ARG A 45 -8.96 -6.85 5.65
C ARG A 45 -10.45 -7.04 5.91
N LYS A 46 -11.22 -5.96 6.12
CA LYS A 46 -12.67 -6.06 6.40
C LYS A 46 -13.49 -6.49 5.20
N ILE A 47 -13.03 -6.13 4.00
CA ILE A 47 -13.72 -6.46 2.74
C ILE A 47 -13.29 -7.82 2.18
N GLU A 48 -12.38 -8.54 2.86
CA GLU A 48 -11.87 -9.87 2.49
C GLU A 48 -11.41 -9.99 1.03
N LYS A 49 -10.88 -8.89 0.46
CA LYS A 49 -10.39 -8.88 -0.91
C LYS A 49 -8.93 -9.31 -0.98
N PRO A 50 -8.54 -10.09 -2.01
CA PRO A 50 -7.14 -10.36 -2.29
C PRO A 50 -6.36 -9.06 -2.47
N ALA A 51 -5.41 -8.82 -1.58
CA ALA A 51 -4.56 -7.63 -1.60
C ALA A 51 -3.10 -8.04 -1.58
N MET A 52 -2.31 -7.52 -2.52
CA MET A 52 -0.87 -7.72 -2.60
C MET A 52 -0.18 -6.46 -2.12
N LEU A 53 0.63 -6.57 -1.07
CA LEU A 53 1.38 -5.42 -0.57
C LEU A 53 2.60 -5.18 -1.46
N VAL A 54 2.76 -3.94 -1.91
CA VAL A 54 3.87 -3.51 -2.76
C VAL A 54 4.63 -2.38 -2.06
N VAL A 55 5.84 -2.67 -1.59
CA VAL A 55 6.73 -1.70 -0.96
C VAL A 55 7.58 -1.04 -2.03
N ASN A 56 7.30 0.23 -2.31
CA ASN A 56 7.99 1.01 -3.34
C ASN A 56 9.14 1.83 -2.75
N LYS A 57 9.99 2.36 -3.63
CA LYS A 57 11.15 3.22 -3.32
C LYS A 57 12.25 2.54 -2.51
N ILE A 58 12.41 1.23 -2.69
CA ILE A 58 13.52 0.44 -2.11
C ILE A 58 14.87 0.72 -2.78
N ASP A 59 14.97 1.69 -3.70
CA ASP A 59 16.24 2.12 -4.27
C ASP A 59 17.14 2.75 -3.21
N GLY A 60 18.41 2.33 -3.18
CA GLY A 60 19.43 2.94 -2.33
C GLY A 60 19.27 2.70 -0.82
N ILE A 61 18.36 1.81 -0.41
CA ILE A 61 18.16 1.41 0.99
C ILE A 61 18.23 -0.12 1.13
N ASP A 62 18.39 -0.60 2.35
CA ASP A 62 18.23 -2.02 2.67
C ASP A 62 16.74 -2.36 2.63
N ALA A 63 16.35 -3.18 1.65
CA ALA A 63 14.95 -3.49 1.40
C ALA A 63 14.36 -4.41 2.48
N ASP A 64 15.14 -5.31 3.06
CA ASP A 64 14.67 -6.20 4.12
C ASP A 64 14.38 -5.39 5.39
N ALA A 65 15.28 -4.45 5.72
CA ALA A 65 15.07 -3.53 6.82
C ALA A 65 13.85 -2.61 6.59
N ALA A 66 13.70 -2.08 5.37
CA ALA A 66 12.56 -1.22 5.02
C ALA A 66 11.21 -1.97 5.07
N CYS A 67 11.21 -3.27 4.80
CA CYS A 67 10.00 -4.10 4.79
C CYS A 67 9.62 -4.64 6.17
N ALA A 68 10.54 -4.64 7.14
CA ALA A 68 10.36 -5.31 8.43
C ALA A 68 9.05 -4.90 9.14
N ASP A 69 8.78 -3.60 9.21
CA ASP A 69 7.61 -3.07 9.92
C ASP A 69 6.30 -3.40 9.20
N PHE A 70 6.32 -3.58 7.88
CA PHE A 70 5.11 -3.82 7.10
C PHE A 70 4.54 -5.23 7.28
N TRP A 71 5.33 -6.19 7.76
CA TRP A 71 4.83 -7.52 8.10
C TRP A 71 3.75 -7.49 9.19
N GLN A 72 3.74 -6.45 10.04
CA GLN A 72 2.72 -6.29 11.08
C GLN A 72 1.31 -6.04 10.53
N LEU A 73 1.19 -5.71 9.23
CA LEU A 73 -0.09 -5.56 8.55
C LEU A 73 -0.83 -6.89 8.34
N GLY A 74 -0.15 -8.02 8.56
CA GLY A 74 -0.73 -9.35 8.42
C GLY A 74 -1.01 -9.72 6.96
N VAL A 75 -0.09 -9.36 6.07
CA VAL A 75 -0.16 -9.68 4.64
C VAL A 75 0.47 -11.04 4.37
N ASP A 76 -0.08 -11.76 3.38
CA ASP A 76 0.44 -13.07 2.98
C ASP A 76 1.70 -12.93 2.10
N ASP A 77 1.64 -12.01 1.13
CA ASP A 77 2.69 -11.74 0.17
C ASP A 77 3.08 -10.25 0.15
N MET A 78 4.38 -10.00 0.07
CA MET A 78 4.96 -8.65 0.00
C MET A 78 5.97 -8.57 -1.15
N TYR A 79 5.83 -7.55 -1.98
CA TYR A 79 6.67 -7.31 -3.15
C TYR A 79 7.43 -6.01 -3.02
N GLN A 80 8.71 -6.04 -3.37
CA GLN A 80 9.60 -4.88 -3.28
C GLN A 80 9.86 -4.32 -4.67
N ILE A 81 9.64 -3.02 -4.87
CA ILE A 81 9.87 -2.36 -6.17
C ILE A 81 10.65 -1.05 -6.03
N ALA A 82 11.38 -0.71 -7.09
CA ALA A 82 11.89 0.64 -7.31
C ALA A 82 11.42 1.14 -8.67
N ALA A 83 10.22 1.71 -8.70
CA ALA A 83 9.55 2.12 -9.94
C ALA A 83 10.38 3.12 -10.76
N ALA A 84 11.09 4.05 -10.09
CA ALA A 84 11.95 5.04 -10.75
C ALA A 84 13.10 4.42 -11.57
N HIS A 85 13.47 3.16 -11.28
CA HIS A 85 14.53 2.43 -11.96
C HIS A 85 14.03 1.17 -12.69
N GLY A 86 12.70 0.96 -12.75
CA GLY A 86 12.09 -0.22 -13.38
C GLY A 86 12.46 -1.54 -12.71
N ARG A 87 12.86 -1.56 -11.43
CA ARG A 87 13.21 -2.78 -10.72
C ARG A 87 11.98 -3.36 -10.03
N GLY A 88 11.73 -4.65 -10.24
CA GLY A 88 10.61 -5.37 -9.63
C GLY A 88 9.25 -5.05 -10.24
N VAL A 89 9.23 -4.36 -11.39
CA VAL A 89 8.03 -4.01 -12.17
C VAL A 89 8.00 -4.85 -13.45
#